data_AF-S3JED9-F1
#
_entry.id   AF-S3JED9-F1
#
_cell.length_a   1.000
_cell.length_b   1.000
_cell.length_c   1.000
_cell.angle_alpha   90.00
_cell.angle_beta   90.00
_cell.angle_gamma   90.00
#
_symmetry.space_group_name_H-M   'P 1'
#
loop_
_entity.id
_entity.type
_entity.pdbx_description
1 polymer ?
#
loop_
_entity_poly.entity_id
_entity_poly.type
_entity_poly.pdbx_seq_one_letter_code
_entity_poly.pdbx_strand_id
1 'polypeptide(L)'
;MQLTPKQYKEKMQRRKAIQEERLAEKIAEKGLIIVNTGDGKGKTTAALGMVLRSLGHGYKVAVVQFIKGAWEPAEQKIFSVWGEQIEFYAMGEGFTWETQDRERDIEKAQEAWQKALPSQE
;
A
#
# COMPACT_ATOMS: atom_id res chain seq x y z
N MET A 1 -11.13 17.35 33.94
CA MET A 1 -12.05 18.51 33.83
C MET A 1 -12.88 18.34 32.56
N GLN A 2 -14.20 18.18 32.67
CA GLN A 2 -15.09 18.02 31.51
C GLN A 2 -15.38 19.41 30.90
N LEU A 3 -15.34 19.51 29.57
CA LEU A 3 -15.67 20.73 28.84
C LEU A 3 -17.19 20.94 28.87
N THR A 4 -17.64 22.19 29.04
CA THR A 4 -19.06 22.51 28.80
C THR A 4 -19.39 22.33 27.32
N PRO A 5 -20.67 22.10 26.94
CA PRO A 5 -21.07 21.97 25.54
C PRO A 5 -20.61 23.15 24.67
N LYS A 6 -20.62 24.38 25.21
CA LYS A 6 -20.13 25.58 24.53
C LYS A 6 -18.62 25.53 24.28
N GLN A 7 -17.84 25.23 25.32
CA GLN A 7 -16.38 25.10 25.20
C GLN A 7 -15.97 23.94 24.27
N TYR A 8 -16.73 22.85 24.25
CA TYR A 8 -16.53 21.76 23.30
C TYR A 8 -16.78 22.21 21.85
N LYS A 9 -17.89 22.91 21.61
CA LYS A 9 -18.23 23.46 20.29
C LYS A 9 -17.14 24.40 19.76
N GLU A 10 -16.70 25.35 20.59
CA GLU A 10 -15.62 26.29 20.25
C GLU A 10 -14.31 25.54 19.92
N LYS A 11 -13.95 24.52 20.71
CA LYS A 11 -12.78 23.67 20.46
C LYS A 11 -12.89 22.93 19.12
N MET A 12 -14.05 22.38 18.78
CA MET A 12 -14.26 21.67 17.51
C MET A 12 -14.24 22.63 16.32
N GLN A 13 -14.81 23.83 16.45
CA GLN A 13 -14.74 24.87 15.41
C GLN A 13 -13.30 25.28 15.13
N ARG A 14 -12.47 25.45 16.18
CA ARG A 14 -11.04 25.74 16.01
C ARG A 14 -10.29 24.62 15.29
N ARG A 15 -10.59 23.35 15.61
CA ARG A 15 -10.01 22.19 14.90
C ARG A 15 -10.42 22.15 13.43
N LYS A 16 -11.68 22.46 13.13
CA LYS A 16 -12.19 22.55 11.76
C LYS A 16 -11.44 23.62 10.96
N ALA A 17 -11.30 24.83 11.52
CA ALA A 17 -10.58 25.92 10.86
C ALA A 17 -9.12 25.56 10.52
N ILE A 18 -8.38 24.94 11.45
CA ILE A 18 -7.01 24.47 11.20
C ILE A 18 -6.95 23.41 10.10
N GLN A 19 -7.95 22.52 10.03
CA GLN A 19 -8.01 21.49 9.00
C GLN A 19 -8.33 22.08 7.62
N GLU A 20 -9.21 23.08 7.55
CA GLU A 20 -9.55 23.81 6.33
C GLU A 20 -8.36 24.59 5.78
N GLU A 21 -7.62 25.29 6.65
CA GLU A 21 -6.39 26.00 6.28
C GLU A 21 -5.35 25.05 5.66
N ARG A 22 -5.08 23.90 6.32
CA ARG A 22 -4.18 22.86 5.80
C ARG A 22 -4.62 22.26 4.47
N LEU A 23 -5.92 22.22 4.21
CA LEU A 23 -6.45 21.71 2.95
C LEU A 23 -6.26 22.73 1.84
N ALA A 24 -6.48 24.02 2.12
CA ALA A 24 -6.27 25.10 1.17
C ALA A 24 -4.82 25.20 0.66
N GLU A 25 -3.84 24.84 1.50
CA GLU A 25 -2.43 24.77 1.13
C GLU A 25 -2.08 23.59 0.20
N LYS A 26 -2.96 22.58 0.08
CA LYS A 26 -2.72 21.38 -0.74
C LYS A 26 -3.35 21.55 -2.12
N ILE A 27 -2.57 22.10 -3.05
CA ILE A 27 -3.09 22.64 -4.30
C ILE A 27 -3.06 21.64 -5.48
N ALA A 28 -2.30 20.54 -5.41
CA ALA A 28 -2.14 19.63 -6.56
C ALA A 28 -2.42 18.17 -6.23
N GLU A 29 -3.35 17.58 -6.98
CA GLU A 29 -3.47 16.13 -7.09
C GLU A 29 -2.25 15.59 -7.84
N LYS A 30 -1.58 14.60 -7.25
CA LYS A 30 -0.38 13.97 -7.82
C LYS A 30 -0.21 12.55 -7.31
N GLY A 31 0.54 11.74 -8.05
CA GLY A 31 1.01 10.45 -7.57
C GLY A 31 1.91 10.62 -6.34
N LEU A 32 1.75 9.73 -5.35
CA LEU A 32 2.56 9.71 -4.13
C LEU A 32 3.29 8.37 -4.02
N ILE A 33 4.52 8.42 -3.50
CA ILE A 33 5.28 7.24 -3.11
C ILE A 33 5.14 7.09 -1.59
N ILE A 34 4.63 5.95 -1.15
CA ILE A 34 4.44 5.63 0.26
C ILE A 34 5.38 4.49 0.63
N VAL A 35 6.23 4.71 1.64
CA VAL A 35 7.19 3.71 2.13
C VAL A 35 6.77 3.26 3.52
N ASN A 36 6.31 2.01 3.62
CA ASN A 36 6.04 1.35 4.90
C ASN A 36 7.28 0.56 5.34
N THR A 37 8.03 1.06 6.33
CA THR A 37 9.31 0.49 6.79
C THR A 37 9.35 0.29 8.32
N GLY A 38 10.44 -0.28 8.84
CA GLY A 38 10.67 -0.59 10.26
C GLY A 38 10.40 -2.06 10.62
N ASP A 39 10.81 -2.49 11.80
CA ASP A 39 10.78 -3.90 12.21
C ASP A 39 9.39 -4.40 12.68
N GLY A 40 8.47 -3.46 12.91
CA GLY A 40 7.10 -3.77 13.33
C GLY A 40 6.33 -4.61 12.30
N LYS A 41 5.43 -5.45 12.79
CA LYS A 41 4.41 -6.12 11.96
C LYS A 41 3.42 -5.09 11.42
N GLY A 42 2.90 -5.32 10.20
CA GLY A 42 1.84 -4.51 9.60
C GLY A 42 2.21 -3.77 8.31
N LYS A 43 3.48 -3.80 7.86
CA LYS A 43 3.91 -3.16 6.60
C LYS A 43 3.10 -3.65 5.39
N THR A 44 3.04 -4.97 5.21
CA THR A 44 2.28 -5.62 4.14
C THR A 44 0.78 -5.37 4.30
N THR A 45 0.25 -5.45 5.52
CA THR A 45 -1.17 -5.21 5.81
C THR A 45 -1.58 -3.77 5.47
N ALA A 46 -0.76 -2.78 5.78
CA ALA A 46 -1.01 -1.38 5.42
C ALA A 46 -1.01 -1.18 3.89
N ALA A 47 -0.09 -1.83 3.17
CA ALA A 47 -0.08 -1.81 1.71
C ALA A 47 -1.34 -2.47 1.12
N LEU A 48 -1.74 -3.65 1.61
CA LEU A 48 -2.97 -4.33 1.16
C LEU A 48 -4.25 -3.53 1.49
N GLY A 49 -4.25 -2.78 2.60
CA GLY A 49 -5.35 -1.85 2.91
C GLY A 49 -5.46 -0.71 1.90
N MET A 50 -4.33 -0.22 1.38
CA MET A 50 -4.32 0.75 0.28
C MET A 50 -4.81 0.14 -1.03
N VAL A 51 -4.39 -1.09 -1.35
CA VAL A 51 -4.89 -1.84 -2.51
C VAL A 51 -6.41 -1.96 -2.45
N LEU A 52 -6.96 -2.42 -1.32
CA LEU A 52 -8.40 -2.56 -1.12
C LEU A 52 -9.13 -1.21 -1.28
N ARG A 53 -8.59 -0.13 -0.72
CA ARG A 53 -9.16 1.21 -0.87
C ARG A 53 -9.18 1.65 -2.33
N SER A 54 -8.07 1.47 -3.05
CA SER A 54 -7.96 1.85 -4.46
C SER A 54 -8.95 1.06 -5.32
N LEU A 55 -9.05 -0.25 -5.12
CA LEU A 55 -10.02 -1.10 -5.81
C LEU A 55 -11.47 -0.67 -5.51
N GLY A 56 -11.77 -0.32 -4.25
CA GLY A 56 -13.09 0.21 -3.86
C GLY A 56 -13.47 1.52 -4.55
N HIS A 57 -12.49 2.29 -5.02
CA HIS A 57 -12.68 3.49 -5.83
C HIS A 57 -12.60 3.23 -7.35
N GLY A 58 -12.45 1.98 -7.78
CA GLY A 58 -12.42 1.58 -9.20
C GLY A 58 -11.06 1.78 -9.89
N TYR A 59 -9.98 2.03 -9.14
CA TYR A 59 -8.64 2.08 -9.73
C TYR A 59 -8.14 0.67 -10.07
N LYS A 60 -7.37 0.58 -11.15
CA LYS A 60 -6.57 -0.63 -11.44
C LYS A 60 -5.34 -0.67 -10.53
N VAL A 61 -5.00 -1.86 -10.04
CA VAL A 61 -3.89 -2.04 -9.10
C VAL A 61 -3.01 -3.21 -9.53
N ALA A 62 -1.69 -3.02 -9.50
CA ALA A 62 -0.71 -4.10 -9.64
C ALA A 62 0.04 -4.29 -8.32
N VAL A 63 0.22 -5.54 -7.91
CA VAL A 63 0.97 -5.92 -6.71
C VAL A 63 2.13 -6.83 -7.11
N VAL A 64 3.35 -6.42 -6.83
CA VAL A 64 4.57 -7.20 -7.10
C VAL A 64 5.24 -7.58 -5.79
N GLN A 65 5.46 -8.87 -5.56
CA GLN A 65 6.16 -9.42 -4.41
C GLN A 65 7.54 -9.95 -4.84
N PHE A 66 8.59 -9.39 -4.24
CA PHE A 66 9.99 -9.66 -4.61
C PHE A 66 10.59 -10.89 -3.93
N ILE A 67 10.02 -11.34 -2.80
CA ILE A 67 10.59 -12.40 -1.95
C ILE A 67 9.67 -13.62 -1.92
N LYS A 68 8.39 -13.42 -1.59
CA LYS A 68 7.45 -14.54 -1.44
C LYS A 68 7.15 -15.15 -2.81
N GLY A 69 7.73 -16.31 -3.08
CA GLY A 69 7.37 -17.14 -4.24
C GLY A 69 6.06 -17.91 -4.05
N ALA A 70 5.74 -18.23 -2.80
CA ALA A 70 4.45 -18.79 -2.43
C ALA A 70 3.48 -17.66 -2.10
N TRP A 71 2.44 -17.54 -2.94
CA TRP A 71 1.33 -16.63 -2.71
C TRP A 71 0.55 -17.07 -1.46
N GLU A 72 0.32 -16.16 -0.49
CA GLU A 72 -0.59 -16.41 0.62
C GLU A 72 -2.04 -16.58 0.09
N PRO A 73 -2.65 -17.78 0.17
CA PRO A 73 -3.92 -18.06 -0.51
C PRO A 73 -5.10 -17.23 0.01
N ALA A 74 -5.00 -16.78 1.26
CA ALA A 74 -6.08 -16.05 1.94
C ALA A 74 -6.30 -14.66 1.33
N GLU A 75 -5.24 -13.91 1.04
CA GLU A 75 -5.35 -12.55 0.50
C GLU A 75 -5.74 -12.60 -0.98
N GLN A 76 -5.19 -13.54 -1.75
CA GLN A 76 -5.59 -13.76 -3.15
C GLN A 76 -7.09 -13.99 -3.28
N LYS A 77 -7.63 -14.86 -2.43
CA LYS A 77 -9.03 -15.26 -2.51
C LYS A 77 -9.97 -14.09 -2.26
N ILE A 78 -9.57 -13.15 -1.41
CA ILE A 78 -10.35 -11.93 -1.19
C ILE A 78 -10.25 -11.04 -2.42
N PHE A 79 -9.04 -10.85 -2.96
CA PHE A 79 -8.86 -9.94 -4.08
C PHE A 79 -9.34 -10.47 -5.44
N SER A 80 -9.56 -11.78 -5.58
CA SER A 80 -10.02 -12.39 -6.83
C SER A 80 -11.39 -11.90 -7.29
N VAL A 81 -12.23 -11.36 -6.39
CA VAL A 81 -13.54 -10.80 -6.74
C VAL A 81 -13.45 -9.56 -7.62
N TRP A 82 -12.29 -8.90 -7.67
CA TRP A 82 -12.04 -7.73 -8.51
C TRP A 82 -11.56 -8.07 -9.93
N GLY A 83 -11.37 -9.37 -10.23
CA GLY A 83 -11.03 -9.85 -11.58
C GLY A 83 -9.86 -9.08 -12.20
N GLU A 84 -10.07 -8.53 -13.39
CA GLU A 84 -9.07 -7.80 -14.17
C GLU A 84 -8.66 -6.43 -13.59
N GLN A 85 -9.32 -5.93 -12.53
CA GLN A 85 -8.90 -4.69 -11.88
C GLN A 85 -7.63 -4.86 -11.05
N ILE A 86 -7.26 -6.10 -10.72
CA ILE A 86 -6.05 -6.38 -9.95
C ILE A 86 -5.18 -7.44 -10.60
N GLU A 87 -3.89 -7.12 -10.69
CA GLU A 87 -2.85 -8.03 -11.14
C GLU A 87 -1.88 -8.28 -10.00
N PHE A 88 -1.53 -9.54 -9.79
CA PHE A 88 -0.61 -9.96 -8.74
C PHE A 88 0.53 -10.76 -9.34
N TYR A 89 1.74 -10.42 -8.92
CA TYR A 89 2.98 -10.99 -9.40
C TYR A 89 3.83 -11.42 -8.20
N ALA A 90 3.77 -12.71 -7.87
CA ALA A 90 4.66 -13.34 -6.88
C ALA A 90 5.90 -13.86 -7.62
N MET A 91 7.00 -13.12 -7.55
CA MET A 91 8.17 -13.31 -8.43
C MET A 91 9.42 -13.82 -7.71
N GLY A 92 9.42 -13.85 -6.36
CA GLY A 92 10.52 -14.39 -5.57
C GLY A 92 10.49 -15.91 -5.44
N GLU A 93 11.46 -16.50 -4.76
CA GLU A 93 11.53 -17.96 -4.52
C GLU A 93 11.32 -18.36 -3.06
N GLY A 94 10.95 -17.41 -2.21
CA GLY A 94 10.84 -17.59 -0.77
C GLY A 94 11.83 -16.71 -0.02
N PHE A 95 11.96 -16.95 1.28
CA PHE A 95 12.85 -16.16 2.10
C PHE A 95 14.32 -16.51 1.82
N THR A 96 15.18 -15.50 1.85
CA THR A 96 16.61 -15.62 1.50
C THR A 96 17.39 -16.57 2.42
N TRP A 97 16.91 -16.82 3.64
CA TRP A 97 17.49 -17.80 4.56
C TRP A 97 17.12 -19.25 4.23
N GLU A 98 16.06 -19.47 3.44
CA GLU A 98 15.66 -20.78 2.92
C GLU A 98 16.37 -21.07 1.59
N THR A 99 16.46 -20.07 0.70
CA THR A 99 17.09 -20.25 -0.63
C THR A 99 18.59 -20.43 -0.52
N GLN A 100 19.25 -19.70 0.41
CA GLN A 100 20.71 -19.73 0.62
C GLN A 100 21.55 -19.49 -0.64
N ASP A 101 20.94 -18.90 -1.67
CA ASP A 101 21.54 -18.63 -2.97
C ASP A 101 21.37 -17.15 -3.31
N ARG A 102 22.41 -16.38 -2.98
CA ARG A 102 22.42 -14.94 -3.17
C ARG A 102 22.32 -14.53 -4.64
N GLU A 103 22.97 -15.26 -5.54
CA GLU A 103 22.97 -14.90 -6.97
C GLU A 103 21.57 -15.04 -7.54
N ARG A 104 20.91 -16.15 -7.18
CA ARG A 104 19.53 -16.43 -7.57
C ARG A 104 18.52 -15.48 -6.95
N ASP A 105 18.69 -15.11 -5.66
CA ASP A 105 17.87 -14.10 -5.01
C ASP A 105 17.96 -12.73 -5.73
N ILE A 106 19.17 -12.35 -6.17
CA ILE A 106 19.40 -11.11 -6.93
C ILE A 106 18.74 -11.18 -8.29
N GLU A 107 18.89 -12.30 -9.02
CA GLU A 107 18.27 -12.52 -10.33
C GLU A 107 16.73 -12.39 -10.24
N LYS A 108 16.12 -13.06 -9.26
CA LYS A 108 14.65 -13.00 -9.04
C LYS A 108 14.17 -11.62 -8.65
N ALA A 109 14.92 -10.90 -7.81
CA ALA A 109 14.61 -9.52 -7.48
C ALA A 109 14.70 -8.60 -8.71
N GLN A 110 15.64 -8.83 -9.62
CA GLN A 110 15.76 -8.08 -10.87
C GLN A 110 14.60 -8.39 -11.83
N GLU A 111 14.20 -9.65 -11.97
CA GLU A 111 13.01 -10.03 -12.75
C GLU A 111 11.74 -9.34 -12.22
N ALA A 112 11.55 -9.36 -10.89
CA ALA A 112 10.45 -8.68 -10.22
C ALA A 112 10.48 -7.16 -10.45
N TRP A 113 11.68 -6.56 -10.43
CA TRP A 113 11.86 -5.13 -10.72
C TRP A 113 11.43 -4.77 -12.13
N GLN A 114 11.88 -5.55 -13.13
CA GLN A 114 11.47 -5.34 -14.52
C GLN A 114 9.96 -5.43 -14.69
N LYS A 115 9.32 -6.36 -13.97
CA LYS A 115 7.87 -6.50 -13.98
C LYS A 115 7.13 -5.33 -13.33
N ALA A 116 7.74 -4.67 -12.35
CA ALA A 116 7.16 -3.53 -11.63
C ALA A 116 7.32 -2.19 -12.37
N LEU A 117 8.16 -2.13 -13.40
CA LEU A 117 8.28 -0.93 -14.23
C LEU A 117 6.96 -0.65 -14.96
N PRO A 118 6.57 0.62 -15.14
CA PRO A 118 5.43 0.98 -15.96
C PRO A 118 5.57 0.35 -17.35
N SER A 119 4.48 -0.19 -17.88
CA SER A 119 4.40 -0.54 -19.29
C SER A 119 4.76 0.70 -20.12
N GLN A 120 5.74 0.58 -21.00
CA GLN A 120 6.05 1.60 -21.99
C GLN A 120 4.92 1.59 -23.02
N GLU A 121 3.88 2.39 -22.79
CA GLU A 121 2.89 2.77 -23.81
C GLU A 121 3.26 4.14 -24.38
#